data_AF-A0AA36C0M5-F1
#
_entry.id   AF-A0AA36C0M5-F1
#
_cell.length_a   1.000
_cell.length_b   1.000
_cell.length_c   1.000
_cell.angle_alpha   90.00
_cell.angle_beta   90.00
_cell.angle_gamma   90.00
#
_symmetry.space_group_name_H-M   'P 1'
#
loop_
_entity.id
_entity.type
_entity.pdbx_description
1 polymer ?
#
loop_
_entity_poly.entity_id
_entity_poly.type
_entity_poly.pdbx_seq_one_letter_code
_entity_poly.pdbx_strand_id
1 'polypeptide(L)'
;MPHERKLHSAAVFKEIDIALEKVGLTYDRLVGIATDGTPAMIGKEQGLRGFIPRKLESLNVSKDQILWYHCIIHQESLCSKIIKFDQVMDNVVKAVNFIQSYALNHRQFRNFLDEINAEFFGFPYFTEIRWLSRGRTLKRFYDIREHVAAFLETKGNLCISFDEDKWMNDSSFLVDITHKLDVRLQGKEKLIHNLFGEVTAFQKKLDLWITQIADSNYAHFP
;
A
#
# COMPACT_ATOMS: atom_id res chain seq x y z
N MET A 1 15.01 -5.01 15.75
CA MET A 1 14.76 -4.08 14.63
C MET A 1 15.54 -4.56 13.41
N PRO A 2 14.93 -4.80 12.25
CA PRO A 2 15.70 -5.07 11.05
C PRO A 2 16.25 -3.73 10.53
N HIS A 3 17.57 -3.61 10.44
CA HIS A 3 18.23 -2.56 9.70
C HIS A 3 17.74 -2.59 8.24
N GLU A 4 16.86 -1.67 7.85
CA GLU A 4 16.64 -1.36 6.44
C GLU A 4 18.00 -0.93 5.86
N ARG A 5 18.59 -1.77 5.01
CA ARG A 5 19.79 -1.39 4.25
C ARG A 5 19.41 -0.16 3.43
N LYS A 6 19.93 1.01 3.80
CA LYS A 6 19.87 2.21 2.96
C LYS A 6 20.59 1.88 1.64
N LEU A 7 19.82 1.54 0.61
CA LEU A 7 20.33 1.41 -0.74
C LEU A 7 20.95 2.75 -1.14
N HIS A 8 22.25 2.74 -1.37
CA HIS A 8 22.95 3.91 -1.88
C HIS A 8 22.62 4.03 -3.36
N SER A 9 22.19 5.21 -3.76
CA SER A 9 21.93 5.62 -5.15
C SER A 9 23.03 5.22 -6.12
N ALA A 10 24.30 5.29 -5.70
CA ALA A 10 25.45 4.90 -6.51
C ALA A 10 25.48 3.40 -6.80
N ALA A 11 25.05 2.57 -5.85
CA ALA A 11 24.93 1.13 -6.07
C ALA A 11 23.83 0.84 -7.09
N VAL A 12 22.67 1.48 -6.98
CA VAL A 12 21.56 1.32 -7.95
C VAL A 12 21.98 1.79 -9.34
N PHE A 13 22.69 2.92 -9.43
CA PHE A 13 23.21 3.42 -10.70
C PHE A 13 24.19 2.42 -11.34
N LYS A 14 25.09 1.83 -10.56
CA LYS A 14 26.01 0.77 -11.04
C LYS A 14 25.26 -0.47 -11.54
N GLU A 15 24.21 -0.90 -10.84
CA GLU A 15 23.40 -2.04 -11.29
C GLU A 15 22.65 -1.74 -12.60
N ILE A 16 22.29 -0.47 -12.86
CA ILE A 16 21.72 -0.07 -14.16
C ILE A 16 22.75 -0.21 -15.27
N ASP A 17 24.01 0.21 -15.06
CA ASP A 17 25.09 0.00 -16.03
C ASP A 17 25.23 -1.50 -16.38
N ILE A 18 25.34 -2.35 -15.35
CA ILE A 18 25.46 -3.80 -15.51
C ILE A 18 24.25 -4.39 -16.25
N ALA A 19 23.03 -3.94 -15.91
CA ALA A 19 21.82 -4.43 -16.54
C ALA A 19 21.76 -4.07 -18.03
N LEU A 20 22.12 -2.84 -18.39
CA LEU A 20 22.17 -2.36 -19.78
C LEU A 20 23.22 -3.13 -20.59
N GLU A 21 24.42 -3.31 -20.04
CA GLU A 21 25.49 -4.12 -20.67
C GLU A 21 25.03 -5.55 -20.94
N LYS A 22 24.37 -6.19 -19.97
CA LYS A 22 23.88 -7.57 -20.08
C LYS A 22 22.87 -7.76 -21.22
N VAL A 23 22.08 -6.73 -21.54
CA VAL A 23 21.08 -6.77 -22.62
C VAL A 23 21.58 -6.11 -23.91
N GLY A 24 22.84 -5.65 -23.96
CA GLY A 24 23.43 -4.99 -25.12
C GLY A 24 22.78 -3.65 -25.47
N LEU A 25 22.23 -2.96 -24.46
CA LEU A 25 21.63 -1.63 -24.62
C LEU A 25 22.55 -0.55 -24.05
N THR A 26 22.39 0.65 -24.57
CA THR A 26 23.13 1.84 -24.21
C THR A 26 22.16 2.93 -23.75
N TYR A 27 22.68 3.95 -23.06
CA TYR A 27 21.85 5.01 -22.46
C TYR A 27 21.09 5.88 -23.47
N ASP A 28 21.50 5.94 -24.74
CA ASP A 28 20.76 6.64 -25.81
C ASP A 28 19.39 6.02 -26.11
N ARG A 29 19.17 4.76 -25.72
CA ARG A 29 17.87 4.09 -25.86
C ARG A 29 16.97 4.23 -24.64
N LEU A 30 17.42 4.94 -23.62
CA LEU A 30 16.68 5.12 -22.37
C LEU A 30 15.57 6.16 -22.55
N VAL A 31 14.32 5.70 -22.56
CA VAL A 31 13.14 6.58 -22.75
C VAL A 31 12.47 6.97 -21.43
N GLY A 32 12.67 6.20 -20.36
CA GLY A 32 12.05 6.51 -19.08
C GLY A 32 12.50 5.61 -17.96
N ILE A 33 12.35 6.12 -16.74
CA ILE A 33 12.70 5.43 -15.49
C ILE A 33 11.52 5.54 -14.54
N ALA A 34 11.06 4.40 -14.03
CA ALA A 34 10.10 4.34 -12.92
C ALA A 34 10.84 4.02 -11.61
N THR A 35 10.67 4.84 -10.58
CA THR A 35 11.32 4.64 -9.26
C THR A 35 10.31 4.71 -8.13
N ASP A 36 10.64 4.12 -6.98
CA ASP A 36 9.82 4.18 -5.77
C ASP A 36 9.81 5.57 -5.08
N GLY A 37 10.55 6.55 -5.60
CA GLY A 37 10.58 7.90 -5.06
C GLY A 37 11.39 8.05 -3.76
N THR A 38 12.15 7.03 -3.34
CA THR A 38 13.02 7.13 -2.16
C THR A 38 14.07 8.24 -2.34
N PRO A 39 14.61 8.81 -1.23
CA PRO A 39 15.64 9.85 -1.31
C PRO A 39 16.84 9.49 -2.19
N ALA A 40 17.24 8.21 -2.21
CA ALA A 40 18.29 7.70 -3.07
C ALA A 40 17.93 7.76 -4.58
N MET A 41 16.65 7.71 -4.93
CA MET A 41 16.20 7.80 -6.32
C MET A 41 16.00 9.26 -6.75
N ILE A 42 15.41 10.10 -5.90
CA ILE A 42 14.98 11.47 -6.26
C ILE A 42 16.04 12.55 -6.00
N GLY A 43 17.10 12.24 -5.25
CA GLY A 43 18.15 13.20 -4.91
C GLY A 43 18.77 13.85 -6.16
N LYS A 44 18.81 15.19 -6.18
CA LYS A 44 19.33 15.96 -7.32
C LYS A 44 20.85 15.80 -7.49
N GLU A 45 21.58 15.74 -6.38
CA GLU A 45 23.05 15.66 -6.37
C GLU A 45 23.56 14.24 -6.22
N GLN A 46 23.03 13.51 -5.23
CA GLN A 46 23.50 12.18 -4.85
C GLN A 46 22.41 11.12 -5.04
N GLY A 47 21.42 11.37 -5.89
CA GLY A 47 20.39 10.41 -6.22
C GLY A 47 20.47 9.95 -7.67
N LEU A 48 19.69 8.93 -8.01
CA LEU A 48 19.60 8.42 -9.38
C LEU A 48 19.18 9.52 -10.37
N ARG A 49 18.29 10.42 -9.95
CA ARG A 49 17.86 11.61 -10.71
C ARG A 49 18.97 12.62 -10.96
N GLY A 50 20.08 12.54 -10.22
CA GLY A 50 21.31 13.29 -10.50
C GLY A 50 22.32 12.51 -11.34
N PHE A 51 22.47 11.20 -11.12
CA PHE A 51 23.46 10.38 -11.84
C PHE A 51 23.10 10.16 -13.30
N ILE A 52 21.85 9.83 -13.60
CA ILE A 52 21.40 9.54 -14.97
C ILE A 52 21.60 10.74 -15.90
N PRO A 53 21.14 11.96 -15.57
CA PRO A 53 21.38 13.11 -16.44
C PRO A 53 22.87 13.39 -16.67
N ARG A 54 23.73 13.29 -15.65
CA ARG A 54 25.18 13.47 -15.80
C ARG A 54 25.81 12.42 -16.71
N LYS A 55 25.35 11.16 -16.63
CA LYS A 55 25.79 10.10 -17.54
C LYS A 55 25.41 10.41 -18.99
N LEU A 56 24.18 10.85 -19.24
CA LEU A 56 23.73 11.22 -20.59
C LEU A 56 24.54 12.40 -21.15
N GLU A 57 24.80 13.41 -20.32
CA GLU A 57 25.65 14.54 -20.69
C GLU A 57 27.05 14.12 -21.10
N SER A 58 27.67 13.21 -20.33
CA SER A 58 28.99 12.66 -20.66
C SER A 58 29.02 11.85 -21.96
N LEU A 59 27.85 11.43 -22.44
CA LEU A 59 27.67 10.66 -23.69
C LEU A 59 27.11 11.53 -24.84
N ASN A 60 26.96 12.84 -24.64
CA ASN A 60 26.30 13.75 -25.59
C ASN A 60 24.87 13.30 -25.98
N VAL A 61 24.14 12.66 -25.07
CA VAL A 61 22.74 12.28 -25.24
C VAL A 61 21.83 13.35 -24.62
N SER A 62 20.78 13.75 -25.32
CA SER A 62 19.82 14.73 -24.81
C SER A 62 19.11 14.23 -23.55
N LYS A 63 19.09 15.08 -22.51
CA LYS A 63 18.43 14.80 -21.22
C LYS A 63 16.91 14.94 -21.29
N ASP A 64 16.40 15.71 -22.26
CA ASP A 64 14.99 16.12 -22.33
C ASP A 64 14.06 14.98 -22.73
N GLN A 65 14.63 13.82 -23.10
CA GLN A 65 13.89 12.66 -23.59
C GLN A 65 13.55 11.65 -22.48
N ILE A 66 14.08 11.78 -21.26
CA ILE A 66 13.82 10.80 -20.20
C ILE A 66 12.57 11.17 -19.40
N LEU A 67 11.59 10.28 -19.48
CA LEU A 67 10.38 10.34 -18.67
C LEU A 67 10.64 9.75 -17.29
N TRP A 68 10.42 10.54 -16.25
CA TRP A 68 10.56 10.08 -14.85
C TRP A 68 9.18 9.76 -14.28
N TYR A 69 8.99 8.50 -13.92
CA TYR A 69 7.78 8.01 -13.29
C TYR A 69 8.03 7.69 -11.82
N HIS A 70 7.06 8.03 -10.99
CA HIS A 70 6.99 7.52 -9.63
C HIS A 70 6.15 6.24 -9.62
N CYS A 71 6.57 5.28 -8.81
CA CYS A 71 5.83 4.06 -8.58
C CYS A 71 4.43 4.41 -8.08
N ILE A 72 3.41 3.95 -8.81
CA ILE A 72 2.02 4.26 -8.52
C ILE A 72 1.61 3.77 -7.12
N ILE A 73 2.18 2.65 -6.67
CA ILE A 73 1.97 2.09 -5.32
C ILE A 73 2.50 3.05 -4.25
N HIS A 74 3.59 3.76 -4.52
CA HIS A 74 4.11 4.75 -3.57
C HIS A 74 3.22 6.00 -3.53
N GLN A 75 2.70 6.44 -4.68
CA GLN A 75 1.76 7.56 -4.76
C GLN A 75 0.45 7.25 -4.03
N GLU A 76 -0.08 6.03 -4.19
CA GLU A 76 -1.24 5.54 -3.45
C GLU A 76 -1.03 5.61 -1.93
N SER A 77 0.16 5.22 -1.45
CA SER A 77 0.50 5.33 -0.03
C SER A 77 0.50 6.77 0.48
N LEU A 78 0.72 7.78 -0.37
CA LEU A 78 0.59 9.17 0.04
C LEU A 78 -0.88 9.60 0.16
N CYS A 79 -1.76 9.11 -0.71
CA CYS A 79 -3.20 9.34 -0.61
C CYS A 79 -3.77 8.85 0.73
N SER A 80 -3.24 7.75 1.28
CA SER A 80 -3.65 7.24 2.60
C SER A 80 -3.53 8.24 3.75
N LYS A 81 -2.52 9.13 3.67
CA LYS A 81 -2.27 10.16 4.68
C LYS A 81 -3.30 11.28 4.63
N ILE A 82 -4.00 11.43 3.50
CA ILE A 82 -5.04 12.45 3.29
C ILE A 82 -6.41 11.92 3.74
N ILE A 83 -6.70 10.64 3.47
CA ILE A 83 -8.02 10.01 3.75
C ILE A 83 -8.28 9.80 5.26
N LYS A 84 -7.36 10.20 6.15
CA LYS A 84 -7.46 10.08 7.63
C LYS A 84 -7.86 8.67 8.08
N PHE A 85 -7.17 7.66 7.55
CA PHE A 85 -7.33 6.26 7.95
C PHE A 85 -7.13 5.99 9.44
N ASP A 86 -6.46 6.91 10.14
CA ASP A 86 -5.93 6.67 11.48
C ASP A 86 -7.04 6.43 12.51
N GLN A 87 -8.22 7.08 12.39
CA GLN A 87 -9.33 6.83 13.31
C GLN A 87 -9.78 5.36 13.33
N VAL A 88 -9.91 4.75 12.14
CA VAL A 88 -10.29 3.34 12.01
C VAL A 88 -9.09 2.44 12.33
N MET A 89 -7.93 2.76 11.76
CA MET A 89 -6.74 1.92 11.85
C MET A 89 -6.15 1.87 13.26
N ASP A 90 -6.30 2.88 14.10
CA ASP A 90 -5.77 2.87 15.47
C ASP A 90 -6.36 1.70 16.28
N ASN A 91 -7.66 1.45 16.15
CA ASN A 91 -8.33 0.33 16.81
C ASN A 91 -7.86 -1.01 16.24
N VAL A 92 -7.77 -1.10 14.90
CA VAL A 92 -7.27 -2.30 14.21
C VAL A 92 -5.84 -2.62 14.63
N VAL A 93 -4.95 -1.64 14.63
CA VAL A 93 -3.53 -1.80 14.97
C VAL A 93 -3.37 -2.19 16.43
N LYS A 94 -4.10 -1.56 17.36
CA LYS A 94 -4.08 -1.94 18.79
C LYS A 94 -4.50 -3.40 18.98
N ALA A 95 -5.59 -3.83 18.34
CA ALA A 95 -6.08 -5.20 18.45
C ALA A 95 -5.11 -6.21 17.81
N VAL A 96 -4.63 -5.93 16.60
CA VAL A 96 -3.66 -6.78 15.90
C VAL A 96 -2.35 -6.90 16.69
N ASN A 97 -1.83 -5.80 17.23
CA ASN A 97 -0.63 -5.81 18.05
C ASN A 97 -0.85 -6.62 19.34
N PHE A 98 -1.98 -6.45 20.03
CA PHE A 98 -2.28 -7.25 21.22
C PHE A 98 -2.28 -8.76 20.94
N ILE A 99 -2.81 -9.17 19.79
CA ILE A 99 -2.85 -10.56 19.35
C ILE A 99 -1.47 -11.06 18.90
N GLN A 100 -0.74 -10.27 18.11
CA GLN A 100 0.53 -10.70 17.48
C GLN A 100 1.77 -10.51 18.36
N SER A 101 1.79 -9.52 19.27
CA SER A 101 2.99 -9.18 20.06
C SER A 101 3.39 -10.27 21.06
N TYR A 102 2.43 -11.09 21.50
CA TYR A 102 2.70 -12.20 22.43
C TYR A 102 2.51 -13.54 21.71
N ALA A 103 3.56 -14.37 21.68
CA ALA A 103 3.52 -15.69 21.05
C ALA A 103 2.38 -16.58 21.56
N LEU A 104 2.05 -16.46 22.86
CA LEU A 104 0.92 -17.16 23.47
C LEU A 104 -0.43 -16.68 22.92
N ASN A 105 -0.65 -15.37 22.85
CA ASN A 105 -1.89 -14.80 22.30
C ASN A 105 -2.06 -15.17 20.83
N HIS A 106 -0.99 -15.08 20.04
CA HIS A 106 -1.03 -15.45 18.63
C HIS A 106 -1.41 -16.93 18.43
N ARG A 107 -0.80 -17.85 19.21
CA ARG A 107 -1.13 -19.27 19.17
C ARG A 107 -2.58 -19.53 19.62
N GLN A 108 -3.01 -18.90 20.70
CA GLN A 108 -4.37 -19.07 21.22
C GLN A 108 -5.43 -18.52 20.29
N PHE A 109 -5.18 -17.37 19.65
CA PHE A 109 -6.07 -16.80 18.66
C PHE A 109 -6.17 -17.70 17.42
N ARG A 110 -5.05 -18.27 16.96
CA ARG A 110 -5.06 -19.22 15.85
C ARG A 110 -5.88 -20.47 16.18
N ASN A 111 -5.67 -21.07 17.35
CA ASN A 111 -6.47 -22.22 17.79
C ASN A 111 -7.96 -21.87 17.91
N PHE A 112 -8.28 -20.67 18.42
CA PHE A 112 -9.66 -20.18 18.49
C PHE A 112 -10.32 -20.08 17.12
N LEU A 113 -9.59 -19.56 16.11
CA LEU A 113 -10.07 -19.49 14.73
C LEU A 113 -10.23 -20.88 14.10
N ASP A 114 -9.35 -21.83 14.44
CA ASP A 114 -9.45 -23.23 13.99
C ASP A 114 -10.70 -23.92 14.58
N GLU A 115 -10.97 -23.72 15.88
CA GLU A 115 -12.12 -24.33 16.57
C GLU A 115 -13.47 -23.90 15.99
N ILE A 116 -13.57 -22.66 15.51
CA ILE A 116 -14.78 -22.11 14.91
C ILE A 116 -14.84 -22.31 13.38
N ASN A 117 -13.88 -23.05 12.79
CA ASN A 117 -13.74 -23.23 11.34
C ASN A 117 -13.77 -21.91 10.55
N ALA A 118 -13.11 -20.87 11.05
CA ALA A 118 -13.03 -19.61 10.34
C ALA A 118 -12.31 -19.76 9.00
N GLU A 119 -12.73 -18.99 7.99
CA GLU A 119 -12.10 -18.99 6.67
C GLU A 119 -10.62 -18.56 6.72
N PHE A 120 -10.24 -17.83 7.77
CA PHE A 120 -8.91 -17.27 7.94
C PHE A 120 -8.23 -17.76 9.21
N PHE A 121 -6.96 -18.14 9.10
CA PHE A 121 -6.11 -18.67 10.18
C PHE A 121 -5.35 -17.59 10.98
N GLY A 122 -5.74 -16.32 10.81
CA GLY A 122 -5.12 -15.17 11.44
C GLY A 122 -4.88 -13.98 10.52
N PHE A 123 -4.04 -13.06 10.99
CA PHE A 123 -3.75 -11.81 10.30
C PHE A 123 -2.53 -11.93 9.38
N PRO A 124 -2.52 -11.22 8.23
CA PRO A 124 -1.29 -11.05 7.45
C PRO A 124 -0.23 -10.31 8.28
N TYR A 125 1.05 -10.52 7.94
CA TYR A 125 2.15 -9.79 8.58
C TYR A 125 1.94 -8.29 8.37
N PHE A 126 1.69 -7.57 9.45
CA PHE A 126 1.36 -6.16 9.41
C PHE A 126 2.64 -5.32 9.35
N THR A 127 2.72 -4.41 8.38
CA THR A 127 3.72 -3.34 8.36
C THR A 127 3.03 -2.00 8.20
N GLU A 128 3.23 -1.09 9.17
CA GLU A 128 2.62 0.25 9.16
C GLU A 128 2.97 1.08 7.92
N ILE A 129 4.09 0.75 7.28
CA ILE A 129 4.74 1.57 6.25
C ILE A 129 4.00 1.50 4.90
N ARG A 130 3.18 0.48 4.65
CA ARG A 130 2.59 0.24 3.32
C ARG A 130 1.07 0.25 3.38
N TRP A 131 0.44 1.23 2.71
CA TRP A 131 -1.01 1.32 2.54
C TRP A 131 -1.67 0.00 2.11
N LEU A 132 -1.06 -0.72 1.17
CA LEU A 132 -1.54 -2.03 0.72
C LEU A 132 -1.57 -3.08 1.84
N SER A 133 -0.57 -3.05 2.73
CA SER A 133 -0.57 -3.88 3.94
C SER A 133 -1.67 -3.43 4.90
N ARG A 134 -1.90 -2.12 5.06
CA ARG A 134 -2.98 -1.58 5.91
C ARG A 134 -4.36 -2.00 5.38
N GLY A 135 -4.63 -1.86 4.09
CA GLY A 135 -5.88 -2.27 3.45
C GLY A 135 -6.16 -3.77 3.58
N ARG A 136 -5.16 -4.62 3.35
CA ARG A 136 -5.31 -6.08 3.54
C ARG A 136 -5.54 -6.47 5.00
N THR A 137 -4.82 -5.86 5.92
CA THR A 137 -5.05 -6.08 7.36
C THR A 137 -6.44 -5.60 7.76
N LEU A 138 -6.87 -4.44 7.27
CA LEU A 138 -8.21 -3.89 7.53
C LEU A 138 -9.32 -4.82 6.99
N LYS A 139 -9.20 -5.29 5.73
CA LYS A 139 -10.16 -6.26 5.16
C LYS A 139 -10.23 -7.53 6.02
N ARG A 140 -9.08 -8.13 6.32
CA ARG A 140 -9.01 -9.34 7.15
C ARG A 140 -9.64 -9.09 8.51
N PHE A 141 -9.30 -7.98 9.15
CA PHE A 141 -9.85 -7.59 10.44
C PHE A 141 -11.37 -7.45 10.39
N TYR A 142 -11.88 -6.73 9.40
CA TYR A 142 -13.31 -6.52 9.23
C TYR A 142 -14.08 -7.84 9.07
N ASP A 143 -13.51 -8.79 8.33
CA ASP A 143 -14.12 -10.10 8.09
C ASP A 143 -14.22 -10.96 9.36
N ILE A 144 -13.25 -10.85 10.27
CA ILE A 144 -13.20 -11.66 11.52
C ILE A 144 -13.44 -10.82 12.78
N ARG A 145 -13.98 -9.60 12.64
CA ARG A 145 -14.09 -8.62 13.73
C ARG A 145 -14.84 -9.15 14.95
N GLU A 146 -15.88 -9.95 14.74
CA GLU A 146 -16.68 -10.56 15.80
C GLU A 146 -15.86 -11.59 16.59
N HIS A 147 -15.05 -12.38 15.90
CA HIS A 147 -14.12 -13.33 16.52
C HIS A 147 -12.98 -12.62 17.28
N VAL A 148 -12.52 -11.49 16.76
CA VAL A 148 -11.53 -10.65 17.45
C VAL A 148 -12.12 -10.06 18.72
N ALA A 149 -13.32 -9.51 18.67
CA ALA A 149 -14.02 -8.97 19.82
C ALA A 149 -14.19 -10.03 20.91
N ALA A 150 -14.72 -11.20 20.56
CA ALA A 150 -14.89 -12.33 21.47
C ALA A 150 -13.55 -12.76 22.09
N PHE A 151 -12.47 -12.86 21.29
CA PHE A 151 -11.15 -13.21 21.82
C PHE A 151 -10.62 -12.16 22.80
N LEU A 152 -10.76 -10.87 22.50
CA LEU A 152 -10.32 -9.78 23.38
C LEU A 152 -11.08 -9.79 24.72
N GLU A 153 -12.38 -10.09 24.70
CA GLU A 153 -13.20 -10.27 25.91
C GLU A 153 -12.68 -11.42 26.78
N THR A 154 -12.34 -12.57 26.19
CA THR A 154 -11.75 -13.70 26.97
C THR A 154 -10.42 -13.34 27.63
N LYS A 155 -9.72 -12.32 27.11
CA LYS A 155 -8.47 -11.80 27.67
C LYS A 155 -8.67 -10.65 28.66
N GLY A 156 -9.91 -10.25 28.92
CA GLY A 156 -10.22 -9.09 29.77
C GLY A 156 -9.82 -7.76 29.15
N ASN A 157 -9.59 -7.70 27.83
CA ASN A 157 -9.18 -6.49 27.13
C ASN A 157 -10.41 -5.75 26.57
N LEU A 158 -11.14 -5.06 27.44
CA LEU A 158 -12.35 -4.29 27.13
C LEU A 158 -12.07 -2.89 26.54
N CYS A 159 -10.80 -2.52 26.36
CA CYS A 159 -10.40 -1.17 25.95
C CYS A 159 -10.59 -0.93 24.45
N ILE A 160 -10.93 -1.95 23.68
CA ILE A 160 -11.12 -1.88 22.23
C ILE A 160 -12.55 -2.35 21.90
N SER A 161 -13.45 -1.40 21.69
CA SER A 161 -14.81 -1.66 21.20
C SER A 161 -14.91 -1.35 19.71
N PHE A 162 -15.66 -2.19 19.00
CA PHE A 162 -15.91 -2.06 17.55
C PHE A 162 -17.38 -1.76 17.24
N ASP A 163 -18.24 -1.66 18.26
CA ASP A 163 -19.72 -1.57 18.13
C ASP A 163 -20.25 -0.13 18.00
N GLU A 164 -19.40 0.83 17.66
CA GLU A 164 -19.88 2.16 17.28
C GLU A 164 -20.34 2.12 15.81
N ASP A 165 -21.63 2.34 15.55
CA ASP A 165 -22.24 2.38 14.20
C ASP A 165 -21.40 3.23 13.22
N LYS A 166 -20.87 4.36 13.71
CA LYS A 166 -19.99 5.23 12.93
C LYS A 166 -18.68 4.54 12.54
N TRP A 167 -18.00 3.88 13.49
CA TRP A 167 -16.76 3.17 13.22
C TRP A 167 -16.98 2.02 12.24
N MET A 168 -18.11 1.31 12.37
CA MET A 168 -18.49 0.22 11.46
C MET A 168 -18.71 0.70 10.03
N ASN A 169 -19.42 1.82 9.87
CA ASN A 169 -19.65 2.44 8.56
C ASN A 169 -18.34 2.96 7.94
N ASP A 170 -17.53 3.69 8.73
CA ASP A 170 -16.22 4.18 8.29
C ASP A 170 -15.32 3.00 7.88
N SER A 171 -15.28 1.94 8.68
CA SER A 171 -14.48 0.74 8.39
C SER A 171 -14.93 0.02 7.12
N SER A 172 -16.23 -0.20 6.95
CA SER A 172 -16.81 -0.83 5.75
C SER A 172 -16.46 -0.04 4.49
N PHE A 173 -16.65 1.29 4.53
CA PHE A 173 -16.31 2.19 3.44
C PHE A 173 -14.81 2.12 3.09
N LEU A 174 -13.94 2.14 4.10
CA LEU A 174 -12.49 2.06 3.91
C LEU A 174 -12.05 0.71 3.34
N VAL A 175 -12.66 -0.39 3.77
CA VAL A 175 -12.45 -1.74 3.22
C VAL A 175 -12.77 -1.76 1.72
N ASP A 176 -13.93 -1.23 1.34
CA ASP A 176 -14.38 -1.22 -0.05
C ASP A 176 -13.48 -0.39 -0.96
N ILE A 177 -13.11 0.81 -0.52
CA ILE A 177 -12.24 1.72 -1.26
C ILE A 177 -10.85 1.13 -1.43
N THR A 178 -10.25 0.63 -0.35
CA THR A 178 -8.91 0.04 -0.39
C THR A 178 -8.86 -1.20 -1.25
N HIS A 179 -9.84 -2.10 -1.12
CA HIS A 179 -9.89 -3.32 -1.91
C HIS A 179 -10.04 -3.04 -3.42
N LYS A 180 -10.95 -2.13 -3.79
CA LYS A 180 -11.17 -1.75 -5.19
C LYS A 180 -9.92 -1.14 -5.83
N LEU A 181 -9.17 -0.32 -5.09
CA LEU A 181 -7.94 0.32 -5.59
C LEU A 181 -6.78 -0.69 -5.66
N ASP A 182 -6.60 -1.51 -4.62
CA ASP A 182 -5.51 -2.49 -4.51
C ASP A 182 -5.50 -3.48 -5.69
N VAL A 183 -6.63 -4.15 -5.93
CA VAL A 183 -6.76 -5.18 -6.97
C VAL A 183 -6.52 -4.60 -8.38
N ARG A 184 -6.92 -3.34 -8.60
CA ARG A 184 -6.81 -2.67 -9.91
C ARG A 184 -5.42 -2.13 -10.20
N LEU A 185 -4.64 -1.78 -9.18
CA LEU A 185 -3.29 -1.26 -9.38
C LEU A 185 -2.22 -2.34 -9.34
N GLN A 186 -2.49 -3.49 -8.70
CA GLN A 186 -1.55 -4.61 -8.65
C GLN A 186 -1.72 -5.60 -9.80
N GLY A 187 -0.62 -6.29 -10.15
CA GLY A 187 -0.61 -7.32 -11.19
C GLY A 187 0.66 -7.23 -12.06
N LYS A 188 1.03 -8.34 -12.69
CA LYS A 188 2.07 -8.33 -13.72
C LYS A 188 1.51 -7.74 -15.01
N GLU A 189 2.40 -7.29 -15.90
CA GLU A 189 2.06 -6.89 -17.28
C GLU A 189 1.13 -5.67 -17.42
N LYS A 190 1.01 -4.84 -16.39
CA LYS A 190 0.28 -3.56 -16.48
C LYS A 190 1.19 -2.47 -17.04
N LEU A 191 0.84 -1.96 -18.21
CA LEU A 191 1.52 -0.80 -18.80
C LEU A 191 1.06 0.50 -18.11
N ILE A 192 1.87 1.55 -18.21
CA ILE A 192 1.61 2.84 -17.55
C ILE A 192 0.26 3.41 -17.96
N HIS A 193 -0.15 3.27 -19.22
CA HIS A 193 -1.43 3.78 -19.69
C HIS A 193 -2.62 3.01 -19.10
N ASN A 194 -2.50 1.70 -18.85
CA ASN A 194 -3.52 0.92 -18.14
C ASN A 194 -3.67 1.44 -16.71
N LEU A 195 -2.55 1.62 -16.01
CA LEU A 195 -2.54 2.11 -14.63
C LEU A 195 -3.13 3.52 -14.52
N PHE A 196 -2.80 4.39 -15.48
CA PHE A 196 -3.42 5.71 -15.57
C PHE A 196 -4.93 5.62 -15.78
N GLY A 197 -5.38 4.77 -16.71
CA GLY A 197 -6.80 4.52 -16.95
C GLY A 197 -7.54 4.03 -15.70
N GLU A 198 -6.94 3.10 -14.94
CA GLU A 198 -7.52 2.62 -13.67
C GLU A 198 -7.67 3.73 -12.63
N VAL A 199 -6.65 4.60 -12.48
CA VAL A 199 -6.73 5.75 -11.56
C VAL A 199 -7.79 6.74 -12.01
N THR A 200 -7.83 7.09 -13.30
CA THR A 200 -8.84 8.02 -13.83
C THR A 200 -10.26 7.46 -13.69
N ALA A 201 -10.46 6.17 -13.98
CA ALA A 201 -11.74 5.50 -13.79
C ALA A 201 -12.15 5.48 -12.32
N PHE A 202 -11.20 5.25 -11.41
CA PHE A 202 -11.43 5.31 -9.97
C PHE A 202 -11.84 6.70 -9.50
N GLN A 203 -11.17 7.76 -9.96
CA GLN A 203 -11.55 9.14 -9.67
C GLN A 203 -12.98 9.46 -10.12
N LYS A 204 -13.34 9.07 -11.36
CA LYS A 204 -14.72 9.24 -11.86
C LYS A 204 -15.74 8.46 -11.05
N LYS A 205 -15.36 7.30 -10.53
CA LYS A 205 -16.23 6.52 -9.64
C LYS A 205 -16.44 7.22 -8.30
N LEU A 206 -15.40 7.85 -7.74
CA LEU A 206 -15.54 8.66 -6.53
C LEU A 206 -16.47 9.85 -6.76
N ASP A 207 -16.34 10.57 -7.88
CA ASP A 207 -17.23 11.68 -8.24
C ASP A 207 -18.70 11.23 -8.31
N LEU A 208 -18.94 10.07 -8.93
CA LEU A 208 -20.27 9.47 -9.00
C LEU A 208 -20.82 9.15 -7.60
N TRP A 209 -20.01 8.51 -6.75
CA TRP A 209 -20.43 8.17 -5.39
C TRP A 209 -20.72 9.40 -4.53
N ILE A 210 -19.91 10.46 -4.63
CA ILE A 210 -20.16 11.73 -3.94
C ILE A 210 -21.53 12.29 -4.34
N THR A 211 -21.83 12.28 -5.64
CA THR A 211 -23.13 12.75 -6.18
C THR A 211 -24.28 11.90 -5.65
N GLN A 212 -24.15 10.58 -5.71
CA GLN A 212 -25.20 9.66 -5.28
C GLN A 212 -25.47 9.73 -3.77
N ILE A 213 -24.42 9.85 -2.95
CA ILE A 213 -24.57 10.02 -1.49
C ILE A 213 -25.30 11.32 -1.18
N ALA A 214 -25.02 12.41 -1.90
CA ALA A 214 -25.75 13.68 -1.74
C ALA A 214 -27.24 13.53 -2.05
N ASP A 215 -27.59 12.66 -3.00
CA ASP A 215 -28.97 12.32 -3.36
C ASP A 215 -29.57 11.20 -2.48
N SER A 216 -28.91 10.80 -1.38
CA SER A 216 -29.32 9.68 -0.52
C SER A 216 -29.46 8.33 -1.25
N ASN A 217 -28.75 8.15 -2.36
CA ASN A 217 -28.69 6.91 -3.12
C ASN A 217 -27.46 6.09 -2.71
N TYR A 218 -27.71 5.04 -1.93
CA TYR A 218 -26.65 4.16 -1.41
C TYR A 218 -26.48 2.87 -2.20
N ALA A 219 -27.02 2.75 -3.42
CA ALA A 219 -27.03 1.49 -4.19
C ALA A 219 -25.65 0.86 -4.49
N HIS A 220 -24.56 1.59 -4.24
CA HIS A 220 -23.19 1.11 -4.43
C HIS A 220 -22.41 0.87 -3.13
N PHE A 221 -23.08 1.01 -1.98
CA PHE A 221 -22.59 0.71 -0.65
C PHE A 221 -23.49 -0.37 -0.02
N PRO A 222 -22.93 -1.32 0.76
CA PRO A 222 -23.72 -2.36 1.44
C PRO A 222 -24.73 -1.80 2.44
#